data_AF-M9RMZ8-F1
#
_entry.id   AF-M9RMZ8-F1
#
_cell.length_a   1.000
_cell.length_b   1.000
_cell.length_c   1.000
_cell.angle_alpha   90.00
_cell.angle_beta   90.00
_cell.angle_gamma   90.00
#
_symmetry.space_group_name_H-M   'P 1'
#
loop_
_entity.id
_entity.type
_entity.pdbx_description
1 polymer ?
#
loop_
_entity_poly.entity_id
_entity_poly.type
_entity_poly.pdbx_seq_one_letter_code
_entity_poly.pdbx_strand_id
1 'polypeptide(L)'
;MPLAMNRDVFITAAITGSGSTQDRSPHVPRSPEDIANSAIDAAKAGAAVVHCHVRDPETGVPSRRLDLYRELTDRIRSADIDVVLNLTAGMGGDIVFGGTENPLPTVDGTDMVGASERVAHVAQCLPEICTLDCGTMNFAEADYVMTNTPGMLRAMGQMMTTLGVKPEIEAFDTGHLWFAKQLVAEGILEPNALVQLCMGVPWGAPDDLNTFMAMVNNVPPEWTFSAFGLGRSQMPYVAASVLAGGNVRVGLEDNLMLDKGVLATNAQLVERARGIVENLGAKVIGPAEVRENLGLVKQAPK
;
A
#
# COMPACT_ATOMS: atom_id res chain seq x y z
N MET A 1 -6.89 -9.31 -25.42
CA MET A 1 -5.42 -9.30 -25.46
C MET A 1 -4.92 -10.70 -25.14
N PRO A 2 -3.83 -11.19 -25.75
CA PRO A 2 -3.22 -12.46 -25.31
C PRO A 2 -2.79 -12.33 -23.85
N LEU A 3 -2.79 -13.44 -23.12
CA LEU A 3 -2.33 -13.50 -21.73
C LEU A 3 -0.84 -13.13 -21.68
N ALA A 4 -0.53 -11.92 -21.22
CA ALA A 4 0.83 -11.41 -21.05
C ALA A 4 1.18 -11.45 -19.55
N MET A 5 1.47 -12.65 -19.07
CA MET A 5 1.84 -12.87 -17.67
C MET A 5 3.16 -12.18 -17.34
N ASN A 6 3.26 -11.55 -16.16
CA ASN A 6 4.52 -11.01 -15.67
C ASN A 6 5.48 -12.17 -15.33
N ARG A 7 6.71 -12.10 -15.81
CA ARG A 7 7.75 -13.13 -15.57
C ARG A 7 8.73 -12.75 -14.47
N ASP A 8 8.82 -11.46 -14.14
CA ASP A 8 9.71 -10.90 -13.14
C ASP A 8 8.86 -10.12 -12.14
N VAL A 9 8.39 -10.85 -11.13
CA VAL A 9 7.35 -10.38 -10.19
C VAL A 9 8.01 -9.94 -8.90
N PHE A 10 7.73 -8.73 -8.43
CA PHE A 10 8.06 -8.37 -7.06
C PHE A 10 6.87 -8.60 -6.12
N ILE A 11 7.20 -8.87 -4.85
CA ILE A 11 6.23 -9.01 -3.76
C ILE A 11 6.36 -7.79 -2.84
N THR A 12 5.26 -7.08 -2.63
CA THR A 12 5.10 -6.10 -1.56
C THR A 12 4.47 -6.78 -0.34
N ALA A 13 5.10 -6.64 0.83
CA ALA A 13 4.56 -7.09 2.11
C ALA A 13 3.97 -5.91 2.89
N ALA A 14 2.65 -5.85 3.03
CA ALA A 14 1.92 -4.86 3.81
C ALA A 14 1.79 -5.31 5.28
N ILE A 15 2.62 -4.71 6.14
CA ILE A 15 3.02 -5.35 7.39
C ILE A 15 1.94 -5.30 8.50
N THR A 16 1.28 -4.16 8.68
CA THR A 16 0.37 -3.95 9.83
C THR A 16 -0.89 -3.14 9.50
N GLY A 17 -0.82 -2.19 8.56
CA GLY A 17 -1.94 -1.31 8.21
C GLY A 17 -2.42 -0.36 9.30
N SER A 18 -3.53 0.32 8.99
CA SER A 18 -4.30 1.17 9.90
C SER A 18 -5.69 0.60 10.24
N GLY A 19 -6.01 -0.62 9.79
CA GLY A 19 -7.28 -1.26 10.14
C GLY A 19 -7.36 -1.68 11.61
N SER A 20 -8.59 -1.87 12.10
CA SER A 20 -8.91 -2.36 13.46
C SER A 20 -8.69 -3.87 13.61
N THR A 21 -7.51 -4.36 13.21
CA THR A 21 -7.14 -5.78 13.16
C THR A 21 -6.12 -6.19 14.23
N GLN A 22 -5.49 -5.23 14.90
CA GLN A 22 -4.40 -5.47 15.85
C GLN A 22 -4.79 -6.33 17.06
N ASP A 23 -6.06 -6.32 17.45
CA ASP A 23 -6.57 -7.12 18.57
C ASP A 23 -7.18 -8.46 18.12
N ARG A 24 -7.19 -8.73 16.80
CA ARG A 24 -7.74 -9.95 16.20
C ARG A 24 -6.69 -11.03 15.98
N SER A 25 -5.40 -10.70 16.12
CA SER A 25 -4.28 -11.64 15.99
C SER A 25 -3.08 -11.15 16.82
N PRO A 26 -2.39 -12.04 17.55
CA PRO A 26 -1.16 -11.68 18.26
C PRO A 26 0.03 -11.45 17.32
N HIS A 27 -0.12 -11.74 16.02
CA HIS A 27 0.93 -11.58 15.03
C HIS A 27 0.90 -10.22 14.31
N VAL A 28 -0.12 -9.39 14.54
CA VAL A 28 -0.15 -8.03 13.98
C VAL A 28 0.80 -7.15 14.79
N PRO A 29 1.91 -6.66 14.20
CA PRO A 29 2.93 -5.93 14.95
C PRO A 29 2.47 -4.49 15.26
N ARG A 30 2.85 -3.98 16.44
CA ARG A 30 2.41 -2.66 16.95
C ARG A 30 3.54 -1.66 17.08
N SER A 31 4.60 -2.01 17.81
CA SER A 31 5.73 -1.10 18.02
C SER A 31 6.57 -0.95 16.74
N PRO A 32 7.32 0.16 16.56
CA PRO A 32 8.28 0.28 15.46
C PRO A 32 9.27 -0.89 15.39
N GLU A 33 9.67 -1.45 16.54
CA GLU A 33 10.51 -2.64 16.60
C GLU A 33 9.83 -3.88 16.05
N ASP A 34 8.61 -4.19 16.48
CA ASP A 34 7.85 -5.34 15.99
C ASP A 34 7.57 -5.23 14.49
N ILE A 35 7.23 -4.03 14.04
CA ILE A 35 6.94 -3.76 12.63
C ILE A 35 8.22 -3.94 11.80
N ALA A 36 9.36 -3.40 12.26
CA ALA A 36 10.64 -3.59 11.60
C ALA A 36 11.05 -5.07 11.55
N ASN A 37 10.93 -5.80 12.66
CA ASN A 37 11.25 -7.23 12.71
C ASN A 37 10.37 -8.03 11.73
N SER A 38 9.06 -7.76 11.71
CA SER A 38 8.16 -8.41 10.77
C SER A 38 8.44 -8.05 9.31
N ALA A 39 8.88 -6.81 9.03
CA ALA A 39 9.28 -6.38 7.70
C ALA A 39 10.57 -7.08 7.24
N ILE A 40 11.55 -7.20 8.13
CA ILE A 40 12.81 -7.90 7.90
C ILE A 40 12.56 -9.39 7.62
N ASP A 41 11.67 -10.04 8.38
CA ASP A 41 11.34 -11.44 8.15
C ASP A 41 10.54 -11.65 6.85
N ALA A 42 9.67 -10.71 6.49
CA ALA A 42 9.03 -10.69 5.17
C ALA A 42 10.05 -10.53 4.03
N ALA A 43 11.06 -9.67 4.19
CA ALA A 43 12.14 -9.51 3.22
C ALA A 43 12.95 -10.82 3.06
N LYS A 44 13.29 -11.50 4.17
CA LYS A 44 13.98 -12.80 4.14
C LYS A 44 13.17 -13.88 3.43
N ALA A 45 11.83 -13.84 3.54
CA ALA A 45 10.93 -14.74 2.84
C ALA A 45 10.83 -14.47 1.32
N GLY A 46 11.22 -13.28 0.86
CA GLY A 46 11.25 -12.90 -0.56
C GLY A 46 10.47 -11.64 -0.91
N ALA A 47 10.00 -10.85 0.07
CA ALA A 47 9.43 -9.54 -0.21
C ALA A 47 10.53 -8.57 -0.67
N ALA A 48 10.34 -7.95 -1.82
CA ALA A 48 11.26 -6.93 -2.33
C ALA A 48 10.90 -5.53 -1.82
N VAL A 49 9.62 -5.32 -1.49
CA VAL A 49 9.08 -4.08 -0.95
C VAL A 49 8.36 -4.39 0.36
N VAL A 50 8.51 -3.52 1.36
CA VAL A 50 7.71 -3.55 2.59
C VAL A 50 6.89 -2.27 2.68
N HIS A 51 5.57 -2.41 2.77
CA HIS A 51 4.63 -1.32 3.01
C HIS A 51 4.32 -1.21 4.49
N CYS A 52 4.57 -0.04 5.06
CA CYS A 52 4.52 0.16 6.50
C CYS A 52 3.62 1.33 6.90
N HIS A 53 2.82 1.04 7.93
CA HIS A 53 2.17 2.01 8.80
C HIS A 53 2.89 1.99 10.17
N VAL A 54 2.63 2.99 11.00
CA VAL A 54 2.97 2.93 12.44
C VAL A 54 1.72 2.97 13.29
N ARG A 55 1.83 2.40 14.48
CA ARG A 55 0.76 2.35 15.48
C ARG A 55 1.29 2.87 16.80
N ASP A 56 0.40 3.35 17.64
CA ASP A 56 0.70 3.57 19.05
C ASP A 56 1.17 2.24 19.68
N PRO A 57 2.39 2.15 20.25
CA PRO A 57 2.95 0.88 20.70
C PRO A 57 2.15 0.21 21.83
N GLU A 58 1.46 0.99 22.66
CA GLU A 58 0.72 0.48 23.81
C GLU A 58 -0.68 0.02 23.40
N THR A 59 -1.41 0.90 22.71
CA THR A 59 -2.82 0.69 22.37
C THR A 59 -3.03 -0.02 21.04
N GLY A 60 -2.05 0.04 20.13
CA GLY A 60 -2.16 -0.48 18.77
C GLY A 60 -3.03 0.35 17.83
N VAL A 61 -3.55 1.50 18.29
CA VAL A 61 -4.30 2.46 17.47
C VAL A 61 -3.38 2.99 16.36
N PRO A 62 -3.86 3.14 15.11
CA PRO A 62 -3.07 3.73 14.03
C PRO A 62 -2.51 5.10 14.42
N SER A 63 -1.28 5.39 14.02
CA SER A 63 -0.62 6.65 14.34
C SER A 63 0.09 7.25 13.13
N ARG A 64 0.15 8.59 13.09
CA ARG A 64 0.96 9.35 12.13
C ARG A 64 2.11 10.11 12.80
N ARG A 65 2.52 9.66 13.97
CA ARG A 65 3.62 10.25 14.74
C ARG A 65 4.95 10.11 14.00
N LEU A 66 5.64 11.24 13.84
CA LEU A 66 6.87 11.33 13.07
C LEU A 66 8.02 10.54 13.71
N ASP A 67 8.11 10.55 15.04
CA ASP A 67 9.14 9.84 15.78
C ASP A 67 9.04 8.31 15.61
N LEU A 68 7.81 7.77 15.54
CA LEU A 68 7.59 6.35 15.29
C LEU A 68 7.99 5.94 13.86
N TYR A 69 7.67 6.75 12.86
CA TYR A 69 8.13 6.51 11.47
C TYR A 69 9.64 6.58 11.35
N ARG A 70 10.27 7.54 12.06
CA ARG A 70 11.72 7.70 12.06
C ARG A 70 12.41 6.49 12.68
N GLU A 71 11.94 6.04 13.84
CA GLU A 71 12.45 4.83 14.49
C GLU A 71 12.30 3.59 13.59
N LEU A 72 11.12 3.38 13.01
CA LEU A 72 10.85 2.27 12.10
C LEU A 72 11.81 2.29 10.89
N THR A 73 11.95 3.47 10.26
CA THR A 73 12.83 3.65 9.10
C THR A 73 14.28 3.31 9.44
N ASP A 74 14.77 3.75 10.60
CA ASP A 74 16.15 3.51 11.03
C ASP A 74 16.41 2.03 11.31
N ARG A 75 15.45 1.34 11.94
CA ARG A 75 15.53 -0.09 12.20
C ARG A 75 15.57 -0.90 10.90
N ILE A 76 14.67 -0.60 9.96
CA ILE A 76 14.65 -1.28 8.64
C ILE A 76 15.95 -1.00 7.86
N ARG A 77 16.43 0.25 7.85
CA ARG A 77 17.65 0.62 7.11
C ARG A 77 18.94 0.10 7.72
N SER A 78 18.94 -0.22 9.00
CA SER A 78 20.09 -0.79 9.71
C SER A 78 20.14 -2.32 9.66
N ALA A 79 19.14 -2.98 9.05
CA ALA A 79 19.10 -4.43 8.93
C ALA A 79 20.15 -4.95 7.92
N ASP A 80 20.65 -6.16 8.17
CA ASP A 80 21.59 -6.85 7.26
C ASP A 80 20.95 -7.28 5.93
N ILE A 81 19.62 -7.29 5.86
CA ILE A 81 18.87 -7.56 4.64
C ILE A 81 18.35 -6.26 4.05
N ASP A 82 18.56 -6.09 2.75
CA ASP A 82 18.05 -4.95 2.01
C ASP A 82 16.59 -5.18 1.59
N VAL A 83 15.82 -4.11 1.56
CA VAL A 83 14.42 -4.09 1.13
C VAL A 83 14.04 -2.67 0.68
N VAL A 84 13.14 -2.55 -0.29
CA VAL A 84 12.58 -1.25 -0.68
C VAL A 84 11.57 -0.82 0.39
N LEU A 85 11.74 0.37 0.94
CA LEU A 85 10.82 0.93 1.92
C LEU A 85 9.69 1.70 1.24
N ASN A 86 8.46 1.28 1.48
CA ASN A 86 7.23 1.97 1.15
C ASN A 86 6.54 2.43 2.45
N LEU A 87 6.31 3.74 2.60
CA LEU A 87 5.57 4.28 3.75
C LEU A 87 4.20 4.75 3.28
N THR A 88 3.17 4.49 4.08
CA THR A 88 1.84 5.06 3.81
C THR A 88 1.84 6.58 3.86
N ALA A 89 1.07 7.25 3.01
CA ALA A 89 0.58 8.62 3.29
C ALA A 89 -0.96 8.69 3.27
N GLY A 90 -1.63 7.54 3.45
CA GLY A 90 -3.09 7.43 3.50
C GLY A 90 -3.70 8.07 4.74
N MET A 91 -3.00 8.07 5.87
CA MET A 91 -3.50 8.67 7.13
C MET A 91 -3.66 10.20 7.04
N GLY A 92 -4.52 10.77 7.89
CA GLY A 92 -4.80 12.21 7.90
C GLY A 92 -5.75 12.66 6.78
N GLY A 93 -6.45 11.70 6.15
CA GLY A 93 -7.47 11.92 5.11
C GLY A 93 -8.86 11.46 5.54
N ASP A 94 -9.10 11.29 6.84
CA ASP A 94 -10.25 10.56 7.36
C ASP A 94 -11.33 11.52 7.88
N ILE A 95 -12.51 11.50 7.26
CA ILE A 95 -13.66 12.30 7.72
C ILE A 95 -14.76 11.37 8.22
N VAL A 96 -15.23 11.61 9.45
CA VAL A 96 -16.42 10.96 9.99
C VAL A 96 -17.52 12.00 10.13
N PHE A 97 -18.60 11.82 9.36
CA PHE A 97 -19.75 12.72 9.37
C PHE A 97 -20.67 12.46 10.59
N GLY A 98 -21.49 13.45 10.91
CA GLY A 98 -22.61 13.28 11.84
C GLY A 98 -23.71 12.39 11.25
N GLY A 99 -24.80 12.20 12.00
CA GLY A 99 -25.91 11.34 11.58
C GLY A 99 -26.66 11.86 10.34
N THR A 100 -27.49 11.01 9.74
CA THR A 100 -28.15 11.27 8.45
C THR A 100 -29.02 12.53 8.38
N GLU A 101 -29.58 12.97 9.52
CA GLU A 101 -30.38 14.21 9.61
C GLU A 101 -29.51 15.48 9.76
N ASN A 102 -28.34 15.35 10.39
CA ASN A 102 -27.42 16.45 10.66
C ASN A 102 -25.98 15.97 10.40
N PRO A 103 -25.55 15.88 9.13
CA PRO A 103 -24.25 15.32 8.76
C PRO A 103 -23.07 16.19 9.18
N LEU A 104 -23.32 17.46 9.53
CA LEU A 104 -22.30 18.40 10.00
C LEU A 104 -22.72 19.01 11.35
N PRO A 105 -21.76 19.35 12.23
CA PRO A 105 -20.30 19.23 12.05
C PRO A 105 -19.82 17.77 12.04
N THR A 106 -18.56 17.55 11.62
CA THR A 106 -17.90 16.25 11.73
C THR A 106 -17.75 15.84 13.20
N VAL A 107 -17.58 14.54 13.44
CA VAL A 107 -17.56 13.96 14.80
C VAL A 107 -16.21 13.32 15.15
N ASP A 108 -16.11 12.86 16.40
CA ASP A 108 -14.97 12.10 16.91
C ASP A 108 -14.62 10.93 15.98
N GLY A 109 -13.32 10.75 15.71
CA GLY A 109 -12.81 9.80 14.71
C GLY A 109 -12.38 10.45 13.40
N THR A 110 -12.70 11.73 13.18
CA THR A 110 -12.14 12.52 12.07
C THR A 110 -10.64 12.80 12.30
N ASP A 111 -9.78 12.38 11.37
CA ASP A 111 -8.37 12.78 11.25
C ASP A 111 -8.15 13.35 9.85
N MET A 112 -8.46 14.63 9.66
CA MET A 112 -8.31 15.33 8.39
C MET A 112 -7.34 16.49 8.53
N VAL A 113 -6.14 16.34 7.98
CA VAL A 113 -5.06 17.35 8.05
C VAL A 113 -4.59 17.84 6.69
N GLY A 114 -3.73 18.86 6.68
CA GLY A 114 -3.20 19.44 5.46
C GLY A 114 -2.18 18.55 4.75
N ALA A 115 -1.99 18.78 3.44
CA ALA A 115 -1.05 18.01 2.60
C ALA A 115 0.35 17.90 3.21
N SER A 116 0.93 19.03 3.66
CA SER A 116 2.27 19.06 4.26
C SER A 116 2.39 18.20 5.52
N GLU A 117 1.31 18.08 6.30
CA GLU A 117 1.29 17.25 7.51
C GLU A 117 1.18 15.76 7.15
N ARG A 118 0.39 15.41 6.13
CA ARG A 118 0.29 14.03 5.61
C ARG A 118 1.58 13.51 4.99
N VAL A 119 2.44 14.38 4.47
CA VAL A 119 3.75 13.98 3.90
C VAL A 119 4.94 14.31 4.79
N ALA A 120 4.72 14.77 6.03
CA ALA A 120 5.80 15.22 6.91
C ALA A 120 6.80 14.08 7.23
N HIS A 121 6.31 12.87 7.50
CA HIS A 121 7.16 11.71 7.75
C HIS A 121 7.87 11.24 6.48
N VAL A 122 7.26 11.40 5.30
CA VAL A 122 7.91 11.13 4.00
C VAL A 122 9.10 12.07 3.80
N ALA A 123 8.94 13.36 4.11
CA ALA A 123 10.02 14.34 4.00
C ALA A 123 11.18 14.10 4.99
N GLN A 124 10.91 13.49 6.14
CA GLN A 124 11.93 13.12 7.14
C GLN A 124 12.58 11.77 6.83
N CYS A 125 11.79 10.76 6.47
CA CYS A 125 12.26 9.39 6.29
C CYS A 125 12.79 9.12 4.88
N LEU A 126 12.39 9.92 3.89
CA LEU A 126 12.75 9.78 2.48
C LEU A 126 12.69 8.31 2.01
N PRO A 127 11.53 7.63 2.17
CA PRO A 127 11.37 6.27 1.66
C PRO A 127 11.49 6.28 0.13
N GLU A 128 11.68 5.11 -0.46
CA GLU A 128 11.81 5.02 -1.92
C GLU A 128 10.44 5.13 -2.60
N ILE A 129 9.43 4.58 -1.92
CA ILE A 129 8.03 4.59 -2.32
C ILE A 129 7.21 5.22 -1.19
N CYS A 130 6.13 5.90 -1.54
CA CYS A 130 5.09 6.30 -0.60
C CYS A 130 3.71 6.12 -1.23
N THR A 131 2.73 5.64 -0.49
CA THR A 131 1.38 5.48 -1.05
C THR A 131 0.67 6.82 -1.23
N LEU A 132 -0.17 6.90 -2.27
CA LEU A 132 -1.05 8.03 -2.56
C LEU A 132 -2.44 7.47 -2.93
N ASP A 133 -3.37 7.49 -1.98
CA ASP A 133 -4.75 7.03 -2.16
C ASP A 133 -5.50 7.96 -3.13
N CYS A 134 -5.62 7.55 -4.39
CA CYS A 134 -5.94 8.45 -5.49
C CYS A 134 -7.44 8.67 -5.70
N GLY A 135 -8.16 9.05 -4.64
CA GLY A 135 -9.55 9.48 -4.73
C GLY A 135 -10.27 9.54 -3.39
N THR A 136 -11.46 10.12 -3.41
CA THR A 136 -12.37 10.16 -2.27
C THR A 136 -13.43 9.08 -2.44
N MET A 137 -13.67 8.28 -1.40
CA MET A 137 -14.68 7.23 -1.41
C MET A 137 -15.21 6.93 0.00
N ASN A 138 -16.40 6.32 0.06
CA ASN A 138 -16.82 5.62 1.26
C ASN A 138 -15.82 4.50 1.52
N PHE A 139 -15.41 4.31 2.77
CA PHE A 139 -14.40 3.32 3.13
C PHE A 139 -14.86 2.61 4.39
N ALA A 140 -14.87 1.28 4.40
CA ALA A 140 -15.40 0.48 5.52
C ALA A 140 -16.89 0.76 5.84
N GLU A 141 -17.31 0.53 7.10
CA GLU A 141 -18.70 0.60 7.55
C GLU A 141 -18.97 1.90 8.33
N ALA A 142 -20.23 2.36 8.32
CA ALA A 142 -20.73 3.62 8.92
C ALA A 142 -20.42 4.90 8.10
N ASP A 143 -20.33 6.05 8.78
CA ASP A 143 -20.30 7.40 8.19
C ASP A 143 -18.87 7.92 7.91
N TYR A 144 -17.93 6.99 7.63
CA TYR A 144 -16.52 7.26 7.38
C TYR A 144 -16.22 7.39 5.88
N VAL A 145 -15.54 8.48 5.51
CA VAL A 145 -15.12 8.80 4.14
C VAL A 145 -13.61 9.03 4.11
N MET A 146 -12.92 8.19 3.34
CA MET A 146 -11.53 8.43 2.97
C MET A 146 -11.50 9.57 1.95
N THR A 147 -10.91 10.70 2.33
CA THR A 147 -11.02 11.98 1.65
C THR A 147 -9.69 12.41 1.03
N ASN A 148 -9.59 12.27 -0.29
CA ASN A 148 -8.45 12.75 -1.09
C ASN A 148 -8.96 13.60 -2.25
N THR A 149 -9.24 14.88 -1.96
CA THR A 149 -9.72 15.82 -2.99
C THR A 149 -8.66 16.05 -4.08
N PRO A 150 -9.06 16.47 -5.29
CA PRO A 150 -8.10 16.79 -6.35
C PRO A 150 -7.01 17.79 -5.93
N GLY A 151 -7.34 18.78 -5.10
CA GLY A 151 -6.36 19.74 -4.59
C GLY A 151 -5.35 19.09 -3.63
N MET A 152 -5.81 18.19 -2.75
CA MET A 152 -4.96 17.42 -1.84
C MET A 152 -4.00 16.53 -2.62
N LEU A 153 -4.51 15.78 -3.59
CA LEU A 153 -3.73 14.87 -4.42
C LEU A 153 -2.67 15.58 -5.26
N ARG A 154 -3.00 16.74 -5.86
CA ARG A 154 -2.01 17.56 -6.57
C ARG A 154 -0.90 18.04 -5.65
N ALA A 155 -1.25 18.53 -4.47
CA ALA A 155 -0.27 19.02 -3.50
C ALA A 155 0.64 17.90 -2.99
N MET A 156 0.07 16.78 -2.55
CA MET A 156 0.83 15.63 -2.05
C MET A 156 1.69 15.01 -3.14
N GLY A 157 1.12 14.77 -4.34
CA GLY A 157 1.86 14.24 -5.48
C GLY A 157 3.06 15.11 -5.85
N GLN A 158 2.87 16.43 -5.93
CA GLN A 158 3.96 17.36 -6.23
C GLN A 158 5.05 17.33 -5.14
N MET A 159 4.67 17.25 -3.86
CA MET A 159 5.62 17.15 -2.75
C MET A 159 6.42 15.85 -2.82
N MET A 160 5.78 14.71 -3.06
CA MET A 160 6.45 13.41 -3.21
C MET A 160 7.45 13.41 -4.37
N THR A 161 7.03 13.88 -5.55
CA THR A 161 7.91 14.04 -6.73
C THR A 161 9.09 14.96 -6.43
N THR A 162 8.87 16.08 -5.75
CA THR A 162 9.95 17.01 -5.36
C THR A 162 10.94 16.39 -4.39
N LEU A 163 10.49 15.47 -3.52
CA LEU A 163 11.34 14.73 -2.59
C LEU A 163 12.10 13.57 -3.26
N GLY A 164 11.84 13.29 -4.54
CA GLY A 164 12.38 12.12 -5.23
C GLY A 164 11.84 10.79 -4.68
N VAL A 165 10.63 10.80 -4.12
CA VAL A 165 9.93 9.62 -3.61
C VAL A 165 8.88 9.22 -4.62
N LYS A 166 8.87 7.95 -5.07
CA LYS A 166 7.89 7.49 -6.05
C LYS A 166 6.52 7.27 -5.39
N PRO A 167 5.45 7.91 -5.88
CA PRO A 167 4.11 7.60 -5.41
C PRO A 167 3.66 6.21 -5.91
N GLU A 168 3.25 5.33 -4.99
CA GLU A 168 2.42 4.17 -5.31
C GLU A 168 0.95 4.63 -5.29
N ILE A 169 0.35 4.73 -6.47
CA ILE A 169 -1.02 5.20 -6.65
C ILE A 169 -1.98 4.09 -6.24
N GLU A 170 -2.59 4.22 -5.08
CA GLU A 170 -3.59 3.27 -4.58
C GLU A 170 -4.94 3.59 -5.24
N ALA A 171 -5.36 2.74 -6.17
CA ALA A 171 -6.56 2.89 -6.97
C ALA A 171 -7.62 1.89 -6.52
N PHE A 172 -8.72 2.43 -5.98
CA PHE A 172 -9.87 1.67 -5.48
C PHE A 172 -11.03 1.66 -6.48
N ASP A 173 -10.97 2.44 -7.55
CA ASP A 173 -11.94 2.43 -8.64
C ASP A 173 -11.30 2.99 -9.93
N THR A 174 -11.94 2.78 -11.07
CA THR A 174 -11.56 3.30 -12.40
C THR A 174 -11.50 4.83 -12.45
N GLY A 175 -12.32 5.53 -11.67
CA GLY A 175 -12.25 6.99 -11.53
C GLY A 175 -10.91 7.47 -10.93
N HIS A 176 -10.32 6.66 -10.03
CA HIS A 176 -9.03 6.95 -9.43
C HIS A 176 -7.90 6.82 -10.46
N LEU A 177 -7.95 5.79 -11.31
CA LEU A 177 -7.03 5.62 -12.43
C LEU A 177 -7.16 6.76 -13.46
N TRP A 178 -8.38 7.22 -13.72
CA TRP A 178 -8.59 8.35 -14.62
C TRP A 178 -7.95 9.63 -14.09
N PHE A 179 -8.12 9.92 -12.79
CA PHE A 179 -7.48 11.08 -12.19
C PHE A 179 -5.95 10.93 -12.07
N ALA A 180 -5.45 9.72 -11.81
CA ALA A 180 -4.01 9.44 -11.84
C ALA A 180 -3.38 9.79 -13.20
N LYS A 181 -4.04 9.44 -14.31
CA LYS A 181 -3.60 9.84 -15.67
C LYS A 181 -3.56 11.35 -15.84
N GLN A 182 -4.52 12.06 -15.24
CA GLN A 182 -4.54 13.52 -15.23
C GLN A 182 -3.35 14.09 -14.46
N LEU A 183 -3.00 13.53 -13.29
CA LEU A 183 -1.84 13.96 -12.52
C LEU A 183 -0.52 13.76 -13.27
N VAL A 184 -0.38 12.65 -14.02
CA VAL A 184 0.77 12.43 -14.92
C VAL A 184 0.77 13.41 -16.09
N ALA A 185 -0.39 13.65 -16.72
CA ALA A 185 -0.50 14.60 -17.82
C ALA A 185 -0.20 16.06 -17.39
N GLU A 186 -0.47 16.40 -16.13
CA GLU A 186 -0.12 17.68 -15.52
C GLU A 186 1.37 17.80 -15.14
N GLY A 187 2.15 16.71 -15.25
CA GLY A 187 3.56 16.67 -14.84
C GLY A 187 3.77 16.66 -13.31
N ILE A 188 2.71 16.39 -12.54
CA ILE A 188 2.76 16.29 -11.08
C ILE A 188 3.38 14.95 -10.67
N LEU A 189 3.02 13.88 -11.38
CA LEU A 189 3.57 12.54 -11.22
C LEU A 189 4.41 12.18 -12.44
N GLU A 190 5.47 11.42 -12.21
CA GLU A 190 6.34 10.92 -13.29
C GLU A 190 5.59 9.94 -14.23
N PRO A 191 5.94 9.90 -15.52
CA PRO A 191 5.23 9.08 -16.51
C PRO A 191 5.41 7.57 -16.32
N ASN A 192 6.45 7.12 -15.61
CA ASN A 192 6.65 5.72 -15.21
C ASN A 192 5.98 5.43 -13.85
N ALA A 193 4.67 5.66 -13.80
CA ALA A 193 3.89 5.55 -12.57
C ALA A 193 3.81 4.11 -12.05
N LEU A 194 3.71 3.99 -10.73
CA LEU A 194 3.43 2.74 -10.02
C LEU A 194 2.00 2.80 -9.50
N VAL A 195 1.19 1.79 -9.80
CA VAL A 195 -0.21 1.71 -9.37
C VAL A 195 -0.44 0.44 -8.55
N GLN A 196 -1.20 0.55 -7.47
CA GLN A 196 -1.77 -0.58 -6.76
C GLN A 196 -3.28 -0.66 -7.00
N LEU A 197 -3.75 -1.78 -7.55
CA LEU A 197 -5.18 -2.04 -7.72
C LEU A 197 -5.72 -2.67 -6.43
N CYS A 198 -6.56 -1.92 -5.72
CA CYS A 198 -7.09 -2.24 -4.40
C CYS A 198 -8.43 -2.95 -4.50
N MET A 199 -8.46 -4.28 -4.45
CA MET A 199 -9.66 -5.05 -4.77
C MET A 199 -10.38 -5.55 -3.52
N GLY A 200 -11.70 -5.38 -3.49
CA GLY A 200 -12.56 -5.88 -2.41
C GLY A 200 -12.65 -4.99 -1.17
N VAL A 201 -12.11 -3.77 -1.22
CA VAL A 201 -12.34 -2.76 -0.19
C VAL A 201 -13.81 -2.32 -0.27
N PRO A 202 -14.59 -2.36 0.82
CA PRO A 202 -16.01 -2.02 0.78
C PRO A 202 -16.27 -0.66 0.13
N TRP A 203 -17.25 -0.64 -0.78
CA TRP A 203 -17.68 0.50 -1.61
C TRP A 203 -16.71 0.97 -2.69
N GLY A 204 -15.54 0.33 -2.83
CA GLY A 204 -14.69 0.45 -4.01
C GLY A 204 -14.95 -0.65 -5.04
N ALA A 205 -13.94 -0.93 -5.85
CA ALA A 205 -13.92 -2.01 -6.82
C ALA A 205 -14.11 -3.37 -6.11
N PRO A 206 -15.17 -4.13 -6.43
CA PRO A 206 -15.35 -5.48 -5.89
C PRO A 206 -14.22 -6.42 -6.32
N ASP A 207 -14.01 -7.49 -5.55
CA ASP A 207 -12.93 -8.46 -5.77
C ASP A 207 -13.24 -9.50 -6.87
N ASP A 208 -14.04 -9.17 -7.87
CA ASP A 208 -14.33 -10.03 -9.02
C ASP A 208 -13.38 -9.80 -10.22
N LEU A 209 -13.17 -10.85 -11.02
CA LEU A 209 -12.22 -10.80 -12.14
C LEU A 209 -12.65 -9.87 -13.29
N ASN A 210 -13.96 -9.61 -13.49
CA ASN A 210 -14.38 -8.70 -14.56
C ASN A 210 -14.02 -7.25 -14.19
N THR A 211 -14.29 -6.86 -12.95
CA THR A 211 -13.90 -5.56 -12.41
C THR A 211 -12.38 -5.42 -12.39
N PHE A 212 -11.66 -6.44 -11.91
CA PHE A 212 -10.20 -6.44 -11.91
C PHE A 212 -9.63 -6.23 -13.32
N MET A 213 -10.10 -7.00 -14.32
CA MET A 213 -9.63 -6.84 -15.70
C MET A 213 -10.04 -5.49 -16.31
N ALA A 214 -11.18 -4.92 -15.94
CA ALA A 214 -11.55 -3.57 -16.36
C ALA A 214 -10.56 -2.52 -15.82
N MET A 215 -10.11 -2.66 -14.57
CA MET A 215 -9.06 -1.80 -14.00
C MET A 215 -7.70 -2.02 -14.65
N VAL A 216 -7.26 -3.27 -14.82
CA VAL A 216 -6.00 -3.61 -15.53
C VAL A 216 -5.97 -3.00 -16.92
N ASN A 217 -7.05 -3.14 -17.70
CA ASN A 217 -7.15 -2.57 -19.05
C ASN A 217 -7.15 -1.03 -19.07
N ASN A 218 -7.36 -0.38 -17.92
CA ASN A 218 -7.26 1.06 -17.77
C ASN A 218 -5.87 1.52 -17.30
N VAL A 219 -4.97 0.63 -16.90
CA VAL A 219 -3.57 0.98 -16.61
C VAL A 219 -2.84 1.19 -17.93
N PRO A 220 -2.17 2.34 -18.15
CA PRO A 220 -1.31 2.54 -19.32
C PRO A 220 -0.20 1.48 -19.39
N PRO A 221 0.13 0.97 -20.60
CA PRO A 221 1.09 -0.13 -20.76
C PRO A 221 2.51 0.21 -20.31
N GLU A 222 2.86 1.50 -20.24
CA GLU A 222 4.14 2.00 -19.74
C GLU A 222 4.20 2.14 -18.21
N TRP A 223 3.07 1.93 -17.51
CA TRP A 223 3.02 1.96 -16.06
C TRP A 223 3.26 0.56 -15.49
N THR A 224 3.83 0.52 -14.28
CA THR A 224 3.90 -0.71 -13.49
C THR A 224 2.68 -0.79 -12.59
N PHE A 225 2.05 -1.96 -12.49
CA PHE A 225 1.01 -2.18 -11.51
C PHE A 225 1.27 -3.39 -10.61
N SER A 226 0.70 -3.32 -9.42
CA SER A 226 0.51 -4.40 -8.47
C SER A 226 -0.98 -4.51 -8.14
N ALA A 227 -1.42 -5.64 -7.59
CA ALA A 227 -2.78 -5.79 -7.11
C ALA A 227 -2.82 -6.67 -5.85
N PHE A 228 -3.84 -6.43 -5.02
CA PHE A 228 -4.16 -7.27 -3.87
C PHE A 228 -5.67 -7.44 -3.72
N GLY A 229 -6.05 -8.46 -2.93
CA GLY A 229 -7.41 -8.66 -2.45
C GLY A 229 -7.43 -8.86 -0.93
N LEU A 230 -8.54 -8.53 -0.29
CA LEU A 230 -8.67 -8.63 1.17
C LEU A 230 -8.99 -10.06 1.66
N GLY A 231 -8.46 -10.40 2.83
CA GLY A 231 -8.75 -11.62 3.57
C GLY A 231 -8.55 -12.87 2.73
N ARG A 232 -9.62 -13.67 2.58
CA ARG A 232 -9.60 -14.93 1.82
C ARG A 232 -9.24 -14.75 0.33
N SER A 233 -9.40 -13.54 -0.19
CA SER A 233 -9.12 -13.23 -1.60
C SER A 233 -7.65 -12.88 -1.86
N GLN A 234 -6.82 -12.70 -0.81
CA GLN A 234 -5.41 -12.33 -0.95
C GLN A 234 -4.63 -13.29 -1.85
N MET A 235 -4.65 -14.60 -1.56
CA MET A 235 -3.89 -15.59 -2.35
C MET A 235 -4.43 -15.80 -3.78
N PRO A 236 -5.77 -15.86 -4.02
CA PRO A 236 -6.31 -15.80 -5.37
C PRO A 236 -5.81 -14.58 -6.19
N TYR A 237 -5.70 -13.41 -5.56
CA TYR A 237 -5.22 -12.19 -6.23
C TYR A 237 -3.73 -12.20 -6.55
N VAL A 238 -2.91 -12.93 -5.78
CA VAL A 238 -1.51 -13.20 -6.18
C VAL A 238 -1.47 -13.83 -7.57
N ALA A 239 -2.24 -14.89 -7.80
CA ALA A 239 -2.29 -15.56 -9.10
C ALA A 239 -2.93 -14.67 -10.17
N ALA A 240 -4.05 -14.03 -9.86
CA ALA A 240 -4.77 -13.20 -10.83
C ALA A 240 -3.91 -12.02 -11.33
N SER A 241 -3.20 -11.34 -10.42
CA SER A 241 -2.33 -10.22 -10.77
C SER A 241 -1.18 -10.63 -11.68
N VAL A 242 -0.47 -11.71 -11.34
CA VAL A 242 0.63 -12.23 -12.16
C VAL A 242 0.15 -12.58 -13.57
N LEU A 243 -0.98 -13.29 -13.67
CA LEU A 243 -1.59 -13.67 -14.96
C LEU A 243 -2.02 -12.46 -15.80
N ALA A 244 -2.39 -11.35 -15.14
CA ALA A 244 -2.76 -10.09 -15.79
C ALA A 244 -1.56 -9.20 -16.15
N GLY A 245 -0.33 -9.60 -15.80
CA GLY A 245 0.88 -8.83 -16.08
C GLY A 245 1.36 -7.93 -14.93
N GLY A 246 0.79 -8.09 -13.73
CA GLY A 246 1.10 -7.27 -12.56
C GLY A 246 2.10 -7.88 -11.58
N ASN A 247 2.35 -7.12 -10.53
CA ASN A 247 3.06 -7.52 -9.31
C ASN A 247 2.07 -7.82 -8.18
N VAL A 248 2.55 -8.28 -7.03
CA VAL A 248 1.66 -8.79 -5.97
C VAL A 248 1.90 -8.11 -4.64
N ARG A 249 0.81 -7.89 -3.90
CA ARG A 249 0.84 -7.47 -2.51
C ARG A 249 0.15 -8.48 -1.60
N VAL A 250 0.80 -8.80 -0.48
CA VAL A 250 0.29 -9.66 0.59
C VAL A 250 0.69 -9.07 1.95
N GLY A 251 0.16 -9.64 3.03
CA GLY A 251 0.55 -9.25 4.39
C GLY A 251 -0.64 -9.17 5.34
N LEU A 252 -0.32 -8.95 6.62
CA LEU A 252 -1.29 -8.91 7.71
C LEU A 252 -2.17 -7.67 7.71
N GLU A 253 -1.76 -6.62 7.01
CA GLU A 253 -2.62 -5.47 6.70
C GLU A 253 -3.88 -5.91 5.95
N ASP A 254 -3.72 -6.82 4.99
CA ASP A 254 -4.79 -7.20 4.07
C ASP A 254 -5.46 -8.53 4.49
N ASN A 255 -4.76 -9.42 5.20
CA ASN A 255 -5.26 -10.74 5.59
C ASN A 255 -4.58 -11.31 6.85
N LEU A 256 -5.36 -11.71 7.84
CA LEU A 256 -4.85 -12.30 9.08
C LEU A 256 -4.66 -13.83 9.05
N MET A 257 -5.18 -14.50 8.02
CA MET A 257 -5.35 -15.96 8.00
C MET A 257 -4.38 -16.61 7.01
N LEU A 258 -3.61 -17.58 7.48
CA LEU A 258 -2.85 -18.46 6.61
C LEU A 258 -3.82 -19.45 5.94
N ASP A 259 -4.60 -20.15 6.76
CA ASP A 259 -5.67 -21.05 6.35
C ASP A 259 -6.91 -20.78 7.21
N LYS A 260 -8.04 -21.44 6.91
CA LYS A 260 -9.27 -21.25 7.69
C LYS A 260 -9.03 -21.59 9.17
N GLY A 261 -9.03 -20.54 10.01
CA GLY A 261 -8.80 -20.66 11.46
C GLY A 261 -7.34 -20.74 11.88
N VAL A 262 -6.39 -20.60 10.95
CA VAL A 262 -4.95 -20.58 11.23
C VAL A 262 -4.44 -19.18 10.97
N LEU A 263 -3.99 -18.47 12.01
CA LEU A 263 -3.44 -17.13 11.87
C LEU A 263 -2.08 -17.16 11.17
N ALA A 264 -1.79 -16.15 10.37
CA ALA A 264 -0.53 -16.01 9.65
C ALA A 264 0.46 -15.07 10.36
N THR A 265 1.71 -15.18 9.94
CA THR A 265 2.72 -14.11 10.02
C THR A 265 2.94 -13.51 8.62
N ASN A 266 3.51 -12.30 8.53
CA ASN A 266 3.84 -11.70 7.23
C ASN A 266 4.78 -12.59 6.39
N ALA A 267 5.80 -13.18 7.02
CA ALA A 267 6.73 -14.08 6.34
C ALA A 267 6.02 -15.30 5.71
N GLN A 268 5.08 -15.93 6.42
CA GLN A 268 4.31 -17.06 5.87
C GLN A 268 3.42 -16.66 4.68
N LEU A 269 2.85 -15.45 4.70
CA LEU A 269 2.06 -14.95 3.57
C LEU A 269 2.96 -14.68 2.35
N VAL A 270 4.16 -14.12 2.57
CA VAL A 270 5.17 -13.92 1.52
C VAL A 270 5.65 -15.25 0.95
N GLU A 271 5.98 -16.24 1.79
CA GLU A 271 6.39 -17.59 1.35
C GLU A 271 5.31 -18.24 0.49
N ARG A 272 4.03 -18.13 0.91
CA ARG A 272 2.90 -18.68 0.15
C ARG A 272 2.71 -17.95 -1.18
N ALA A 273 2.81 -16.63 -1.20
CA ALA A 273 2.73 -15.84 -2.42
C ALA A 273 3.85 -16.19 -3.40
N ARG A 274 5.10 -16.25 -2.92
CA ARG A 274 6.26 -16.68 -3.68
C ARG A 274 6.05 -18.06 -4.29
N GLY A 275 5.57 -19.02 -3.52
CA GLY A 275 5.26 -20.36 -4.02
C GLY A 275 4.24 -20.36 -5.16
N ILE A 276 3.20 -19.51 -5.08
CA ILE A 276 2.23 -19.34 -6.18
C ILE A 276 2.91 -18.76 -7.42
N VAL A 277 3.69 -17.67 -7.27
CA VAL A 277 4.40 -17.01 -8.37
C VAL A 277 5.33 -17.99 -9.10
N GLU A 278 6.16 -18.72 -8.35
CA GLU A 278 7.13 -19.67 -8.90
C GLU A 278 6.42 -20.87 -9.56
N ASN A 279 5.32 -21.37 -8.99
CA ASN A 279 4.54 -22.46 -9.58
C ASN A 279 3.79 -22.06 -10.88
N LEU A 280 3.52 -20.77 -11.09
CA LEU A 280 3.03 -20.24 -12.37
C LEU A 280 4.14 -20.10 -13.43
N GLY A 281 5.41 -20.33 -13.05
CA GLY A 281 6.57 -20.21 -13.94
C GLY A 281 7.08 -18.77 -14.11
N ALA A 282 6.85 -17.91 -13.12
CA ALA A 282 7.49 -16.61 -12.99
C ALA A 282 8.61 -16.66 -11.92
N LYS A 283 9.51 -15.67 -11.93
CA LYS A 283 10.56 -15.49 -10.92
C LYS A 283 10.14 -14.37 -9.97
N VAL A 284 10.40 -14.55 -8.67
CA VAL A 284 10.35 -13.45 -7.70
C VAL A 284 11.66 -12.66 -7.74
N ILE A 285 11.58 -11.36 -8.01
CA ILE A 285 12.75 -10.46 -8.09
C ILE A 285 13.01 -9.77 -6.75
N GLY A 286 14.28 -9.45 -6.49
CA GLY A 286 14.72 -8.80 -5.26
C GLY A 286 14.67 -7.26 -5.30
N PRO A 287 14.98 -6.58 -4.19
CA PRO A 287 14.88 -5.13 -4.05
C PRO A 287 15.77 -4.35 -5.03
N ALA A 288 16.96 -4.87 -5.39
CA ALA A 288 17.83 -4.23 -6.37
C ALA A 288 17.19 -4.17 -7.77
N GLU A 289 16.62 -5.28 -8.23
CA GLU A 289 15.89 -5.36 -9.51
C GLU A 289 14.64 -4.46 -9.48
N VAL A 290 13.93 -4.39 -8.35
CA VAL A 290 12.79 -3.46 -8.18
C VAL A 290 13.23 -2.01 -8.32
N ARG A 291 14.33 -1.61 -7.68
CA ARG A 291 14.86 -0.23 -7.79
C ARG A 291 15.23 0.11 -9.22
N GLU A 292 15.85 -0.82 -9.94
CA GLU A 292 16.19 -0.63 -11.36
C GLU A 292 14.93 -0.46 -12.21
N ASN A 293 13.98 -1.40 -12.11
CA ASN A 293 12.76 -1.42 -12.92
C ASN A 293 11.88 -0.18 -12.68
N LEU A 294 11.81 0.30 -11.44
CA LEU A 294 11.00 1.46 -11.07
C LEU A 294 11.80 2.77 -11.06
N GLY A 295 13.12 2.75 -11.28
CA GLY A 295 13.96 3.95 -11.18
C GLY A 295 13.95 4.59 -9.78
N LEU A 296 14.00 3.77 -8.73
CA LEU A 296 13.98 4.22 -7.35
C LEU A 296 15.38 4.58 -6.85
N VAL A 297 15.46 5.59 -5.99
CA VAL A 297 16.70 6.00 -5.33
C VAL A 297 16.57 5.78 -3.83
N LYS A 298 17.42 4.91 -3.27
CA LYS A 298 17.55 4.75 -1.83
C LYS A 298 18.25 5.97 -1.23
N GLN A 299 17.53 6.76 -0.46
CA GLN A 299 18.04 7.98 0.18
C GLN A 299 18.31 7.75 1.67
N ALA A 300 19.25 8.50 2.26
CA ALA A 300 19.39 8.56 3.71
C ALA A 300 18.29 9.47 4.28
N PRO A 301 17.69 9.14 5.44
CA PRO A 301 16.66 9.98 6.03
C PRO A 301 17.29 11.26 6.63
N LYS A 302 16.53 12.36 6.68
CA LYS A 302 17.00 13.70 7.12
C LYS A 302 17.08 13.83 8.64
#